data_AF-A0A2N7DTG3-F1
#
_entry.id   AF-A0A2N7DTG3-F1
#
_cell.length_a   1.000
_cell.length_b   1.000
_cell.length_c   1.000
_cell.angle_alpha   90.00
_cell.angle_beta   90.00
_cell.angle_gamma   90.00
#
_symmetry.space_group_name_H-M   'P 1'
#
loop_
_entity.id
_entity.type
_entity.pdbx_description
1 polymer ?
#
loop_
_entity_poly.entity_id
_entity_poly.type
_entity_poly.pdbx_seq_one_letter_code
_entity_poly.pdbx_strand_id
1 'polypeptide(L)'
;MPTINKADLISLFPFPRQRILQSMEVTHCPHAVFYNASDEQCTTCHQGEECIWMNHNDELVALEKKSVEDLKQQLLIAVDFIDSNLSPHHLSRRNCQCDNCKWLKKVQHVLQGKAEQE
;
A
#
# COMPACT_ATOMS: atom_id res chain seq x y z
N MET A 1 -11.85 11.91 -17.88
CA MET A 1 -11.34 11.20 -16.70
C MET A 1 -11.42 12.14 -15.51
N PRO A 2 -11.85 11.69 -14.32
CA PRO A 2 -11.78 12.53 -13.13
C PRO A 2 -10.34 13.01 -12.92
N THR A 3 -10.17 14.29 -12.66
CA THR A 3 -8.86 14.90 -12.36
C THR A 3 -8.49 14.51 -10.94
N ILE A 4 -7.76 13.41 -10.81
CA ILE A 4 -7.29 12.92 -9.51
C ILE A 4 -6.09 13.75 -9.08
N ASN A 5 -6.18 14.38 -7.92
CA ASN A 5 -5.10 15.14 -7.35
C ASN A 5 -4.00 14.18 -6.84
N LYS A 6 -2.76 14.43 -7.26
CA LYS A 6 -1.60 13.63 -6.88
C LYS A 6 -1.34 13.66 -5.38
N ALA A 7 -1.56 14.80 -4.72
CA ALA A 7 -1.37 14.94 -3.28
C ALA A 7 -2.31 14.00 -2.50
N ASP A 8 -3.56 13.87 -2.96
CA ASP A 8 -4.54 12.98 -2.33
C ASP A 8 -4.09 11.52 -2.44
N LEU A 9 -3.52 11.11 -3.58
CA LEU A 9 -2.95 9.77 -3.74
C LEU A 9 -1.77 9.53 -2.78
N ILE A 10 -0.83 10.48 -2.70
CA ILE A 10 0.34 10.37 -1.82
C ILE A 10 -0.08 10.24 -0.35
N SER A 11 -1.13 10.97 0.06
CA SER A 11 -1.66 10.95 1.44
C SER A 11 -2.17 9.57 1.89
N LEU A 12 -2.40 8.64 0.96
CA LEU A 12 -2.92 7.31 1.24
C LEU A 12 -1.83 6.28 1.56
N PHE A 13 -0.56 6.56 1.26
CA PHE A 13 0.56 5.61 1.42
C PHE A 13 1.02 5.32 2.87
N PRO A 14 0.90 6.24 3.85
CA PRO A 14 1.36 5.95 5.22
C PRO A 14 0.69 4.72 5.85
N PHE A 15 -0.61 4.54 5.62
CA PHE A 15 -1.36 3.42 6.18
C PHE A 15 -0.90 2.04 5.66
N PRO A 16 -0.85 1.77 4.34
CA PRO A 16 -0.37 0.49 3.84
C PRO A 16 1.11 0.26 4.13
N ARG A 17 1.96 1.30 4.17
CA ARG A 17 3.35 1.15 4.64
C ARG A 17 3.40 0.52 6.02
N GLN A 18 2.65 1.09 6.97
CA GLN A 18 2.62 0.57 8.32
C GLN A 18 2.10 -0.88 8.35
N ARG A 19 1.01 -1.18 7.62
CA ARG A 19 0.39 -2.50 7.61
C ARG A 19 1.28 -3.58 7.00
N ILE A 20 1.90 -3.28 5.86
CA ILE A 20 2.81 -4.20 5.17
C ILE A 20 4.07 -4.41 6.03
N LEU A 21 4.66 -3.35 6.59
CA LEU A 21 5.83 -3.52 7.46
C LEU A 21 5.52 -4.37 8.70
N GLN A 22 4.32 -4.22 9.28
CA GLN A 22 3.87 -5.01 10.43
C GLN A 22 3.62 -6.50 10.08
N SER A 23 3.36 -6.84 8.83
CA SER A 23 3.22 -8.24 8.40
C SER A 23 4.55 -8.89 8.04
N MET A 24 5.62 -8.11 7.85
CA MET A 24 6.93 -8.60 7.46
C MET A 24 7.77 -9.03 8.68
N GLU A 25 8.43 -10.18 8.58
CA GLU A 25 9.39 -10.69 9.57
C GLU A 25 10.80 -10.14 9.28
N VAL A 26 10.98 -8.85 9.54
CA VAL A 26 12.18 -8.11 9.12
C VAL A 26 13.41 -8.35 10.01
N THR A 27 13.24 -8.92 11.20
CA THR A 27 14.31 -9.06 12.21
C THR A 27 15.47 -9.95 11.78
N HIS A 28 15.23 -10.86 10.83
CA HIS A 28 16.23 -11.79 10.32
C HIS A 28 16.66 -11.47 8.88
N CYS A 29 16.30 -10.31 8.36
CA CYS A 29 16.69 -9.92 7.00
C CYS A 29 18.20 -9.58 6.97
N PRO A 30 19.03 -10.30 6.19
CA PRO A 30 20.45 -9.98 6.06
C PRO A 30 20.68 -8.64 5.34
N HIS A 31 19.66 -8.13 4.66
CA HIS A 31 19.70 -6.89 3.88
C HIS A 31 19.03 -5.71 4.56
N ALA A 32 18.63 -5.82 5.83
CA ALA A 32 17.93 -4.75 6.55
C ALA A 32 16.74 -4.15 5.76
N VAL A 33 15.99 -5.02 5.07
CA VAL A 33 14.82 -4.68 4.24
C VAL A 33 15.15 -3.85 2.99
N PHE A 34 16.41 -3.80 2.57
CA PHE A 34 16.80 -3.27 1.26
C PHE A 34 16.77 -4.39 0.20
N TYR A 35 15.78 -4.34 -0.69
CA TYR A 35 15.63 -5.36 -1.73
C TYR A 35 16.70 -5.21 -2.81
N ASN A 36 17.32 -6.33 -3.19
CA ASN A 36 18.29 -6.41 -4.28
C ASN A 36 17.87 -7.46 -5.30
N ALA A 37 17.44 -7.03 -6.50
CA ALA A 37 17.01 -7.93 -7.57
C ALA A 37 18.13 -8.82 -8.14
N SER A 38 19.40 -8.50 -7.87
CA SER A 38 20.55 -9.32 -8.29
C SER A 38 21.03 -10.29 -7.20
N ASP A 39 20.45 -10.24 -6.00
CA ASP A 39 20.81 -11.13 -4.90
C ASP A 39 19.81 -12.30 -4.81
N GLU A 40 20.31 -13.52 -4.90
CA GLU A 40 19.51 -14.74 -4.83
C GLU A 40 18.77 -14.87 -3.49
N GLN A 41 19.32 -14.37 -2.38
CA GLN A 41 18.64 -14.38 -1.09
C GLN A 41 17.45 -13.42 -1.05
N CYS A 42 17.50 -12.33 -1.84
CA CYS A 42 16.36 -11.42 -1.98
C CYS A 42 15.29 -12.01 -2.91
N THR A 43 15.69 -12.56 -4.05
CA THR A 43 14.74 -13.08 -5.05
C THR A 43 14.06 -14.39 -4.63
N THR A 44 14.67 -15.14 -3.71
CA THR A 44 14.09 -16.36 -3.09
C THR A 44 13.51 -16.11 -1.69
N CYS A 45 13.51 -14.86 -1.22
CA CYS A 45 13.02 -14.50 0.11
C CYS A 45 11.51 -14.78 0.23
N HIS A 46 11.09 -15.37 1.35
CA HIS A 46 9.67 -15.60 1.65
C HIS A 46 8.87 -14.29 1.82
N GLN A 47 9.54 -13.16 2.08
CA GLN A 47 8.90 -11.84 2.15
C GLN A 47 8.47 -11.30 0.79
N GLY A 48 9.00 -11.84 -0.31
CA GLY A 48 8.54 -11.62 -1.69
C GLY A 48 8.07 -10.20 -2.03
N GLU A 49 6.81 -10.11 -2.45
CA GLU A 49 6.17 -8.91 -3.00
C GLU A 49 6.01 -7.79 -1.97
N GLU A 50 5.79 -8.11 -0.69
CA GLU A 50 5.70 -7.12 0.38
C GLU A 50 7.01 -6.34 0.53
N CYS A 51 8.16 -7.03 0.46
CA CYS A 51 9.48 -6.42 0.52
C CYS A 51 9.76 -5.53 -0.71
N ILE A 52 9.40 -6.03 -1.90
CA ILE A 52 9.55 -5.28 -3.15
C ILE A 52 8.68 -4.01 -3.10
N TRP A 53 7.41 -4.13 -2.70
CA TRP A 53 6.51 -2.98 -2.59
C TRP A 53 7.04 -1.97 -1.58
N MET A 54 7.55 -2.42 -0.43
CA MET A 54 8.13 -1.52 0.58
C MET A 54 9.30 -0.73 0.00
N ASN A 55 10.24 -1.37 -0.68
CA ASN A 55 11.39 -0.68 -1.29
C ASN A 55 11.00 0.33 -2.38
N HIS A 56 9.87 0.10 -3.04
CA HIS A 56 9.35 1.06 -4.00
C HIS A 56 8.61 2.21 -3.34
N ASN A 57 8.11 2.07 -2.12
CA ASN A 57 7.16 3.01 -1.53
C ASN A 57 7.51 3.40 -0.10
N ASP A 58 8.73 3.19 0.39
CA ASP A 58 9.11 3.54 1.76
C ASP A 58 9.05 5.06 2.02
N GLU A 59 9.21 5.48 3.27
CA GLU A 59 9.14 6.88 3.68
C GLU A 59 10.19 7.78 3.02
N LEU A 60 11.35 7.21 2.65
CA LEU A 60 12.46 7.88 1.98
C LEU A 60 12.25 7.99 0.46
N VAL A 61 11.28 7.28 -0.11
CA VAL A 61 10.96 7.39 -1.53
C VAL A 61 10.19 8.68 -1.81
N ALA A 62 10.73 9.46 -2.74
CA ALA A 62 10.12 10.66 -3.32
C ALA A 62 8.85 10.34 -4.14
N LEU A 63 7.72 10.05 -3.48
CA LEU A 63 6.43 9.76 -4.14
C LEU A 63 5.95 10.90 -5.04
N GLU A 64 6.33 12.14 -4.73
CA GLU A 64 6.06 13.33 -5.54
C GLU A 64 6.76 13.33 -6.90
N LYS A 65 7.75 12.46 -7.12
CA LYS A 65 8.41 12.27 -8.42
C LYS A 65 7.76 11.17 -9.27
N LYS A 66 6.97 10.27 -8.67
CA LYS A 66 6.26 9.20 -9.40
C LYS A 66 5.13 9.76 -10.26
N SER A 67 4.75 9.10 -11.34
CA SER A 67 3.57 9.53 -12.10
C SER A 67 2.29 9.26 -11.30
N VAL A 68 1.19 9.93 -11.68
CA VAL A 68 -0.14 9.63 -11.10
C VAL A 68 -0.54 8.18 -11.36
N GLU A 69 -0.18 7.64 -12.53
CA GLU A 69 -0.46 6.25 -12.89
C GLU A 69 0.31 5.27 -12.01
N ASP A 70 1.60 5.53 -11.77
CA ASP A 70 2.42 4.70 -10.86
C ASP A 70 1.84 4.71 -9.45
N LEU A 71 1.48 5.89 -8.92
CA LEU A 71 0.90 6.00 -7.58
C LEU A 71 -0.41 5.22 -7.47
N LYS A 72 -1.26 5.25 -8.52
CA LYS A 72 -2.48 4.44 -8.56
C LYS A 72 -2.17 2.95 -8.54
N GLN A 73 -1.23 2.49 -9.38
CA GLN A 73 -0.86 1.07 -9.42
C GLN A 73 -0.33 0.59 -8.07
N GLN A 74 0.56 1.37 -7.44
CA GLN A 74 1.09 1.02 -6.13
C GLN A 74 0.01 1.02 -5.02
N LEU A 75 -0.98 1.92 -5.11
CA LEU A 75 -2.14 1.90 -4.21
C LEU A 75 -3.06 0.70 -4.45
N LEU A 76 -3.24 0.27 -5.71
CA LEU A 76 -4.05 -0.92 -6.02
C LEU A 76 -3.39 -2.19 -5.45
N ILE A 77 -2.07 -2.32 -5.56
CA ILE A 77 -1.33 -3.44 -4.93
C ILE A 77 -1.53 -3.41 -3.40
N ALA A 78 -1.45 -2.23 -2.79
CA ALA A 78 -1.70 -2.08 -1.36
C ALA A 78 -3.16 -2.38 -0.96
N VAL A 79 -4.13 -2.06 -1.83
CA VAL A 79 -5.54 -2.41 -1.65
C VAL A 79 -5.70 -3.92 -1.63
N ASP A 80 -5.13 -4.62 -2.60
CA ASP A 80 -5.21 -6.08 -2.67
C ASP A 80 -4.60 -6.73 -1.42
N PHE A 81 -3.42 -6.26 -0.99
CA PHE A 81 -2.80 -6.73 0.25
C PHE A 81 -3.70 -6.53 1.47
N ILE A 82 -4.24 -5.33 1.68
CA ILE A 82 -5.09 -5.04 2.84
C ILE A 82 -6.38 -5.85 2.78
N ASP A 83 -6.97 -6.01 1.59
CA ASP A 83 -8.22 -6.75 1.40
C ASP A 83 -8.06 -8.24 1.70
N SER A 84 -6.98 -8.85 1.21
CA SER A 84 -6.64 -10.26 1.45
C SER A 84 -6.36 -10.58 2.92
N ASN A 85 -5.96 -9.58 3.70
CA ASN A 85 -5.68 -9.71 5.14
C ASN A 85 -6.91 -9.41 6.03
N LEU A 86 -8.08 -9.15 5.46
CA LEU A 86 -9.31 -8.97 6.24
C LEU A 86 -9.89 -10.31 6.71
N SER A 87 -10.29 -10.38 7.98
CA SER A 87 -11.03 -11.54 8.48
C SER A 87 -12.45 -11.62 7.87
N PRO A 88 -13.08 -12.81 7.82
CA PRO A 88 -14.41 -13.00 7.22
C PRO A 88 -15.52 -12.11 7.82
N HIS A 89 -15.37 -11.63 9.05
CA HIS A 89 -16.32 -10.70 9.68
C HIS A 89 -16.44 -9.35 8.98
N HIS A 90 -15.50 -9.03 8.08
CA HIS A 90 -15.53 -7.83 7.27
C HIS A 90 -16.35 -7.99 5.99
N LEU A 91 -16.89 -9.18 5.65
CA LEU A 91 -17.64 -9.42 4.40
C LEU A 91 -18.90 -8.54 4.26
N SER A 92 -19.49 -8.08 5.37
CA SER A 92 -20.57 -7.07 5.40
C SER A 92 -20.03 -5.63 5.51
N ARG A 93 -19.01 -5.31 4.67
CA ARG A 93 -18.14 -4.10 4.65
C ARG A 93 -18.84 -2.75 4.81
N ARG A 94 -20.14 -2.65 4.46
CA ARG A 94 -20.86 -1.37 4.36
C ARG A 94 -20.78 -0.58 5.68
N ASN A 95 -20.90 -1.26 6.82
CA ASN A 95 -20.96 -0.59 8.13
C ASN A 95 -19.69 -0.74 8.98
N CYS A 96 -18.65 -1.41 8.50
CA CYS A 96 -17.42 -1.56 9.28
C CYS A 96 -16.67 -0.22 9.37
N GLN A 97 -16.16 0.08 10.57
CA GLN A 97 -15.46 1.32 10.93
C GLN A 97 -14.03 1.07 11.41
N CYS A 98 -13.49 -0.14 11.19
CA CYS A 98 -12.07 -0.42 11.47
C CYS A 98 -11.16 0.34 10.49
N ASP A 99 -9.90 0.52 10.85
CA ASP A 99 -8.98 1.35 10.07
C ASP A 99 -8.76 0.80 8.66
N ASN A 100 -8.69 -0.53 8.50
CA ASN A 100 -8.57 -1.16 7.18
C ASN A 100 -9.77 -0.78 6.28
N CYS A 101 -11.00 -0.94 6.77
CA CYS A 101 -12.20 -0.61 6.00
C CYS A 101 -12.35 0.90 5.73
N LYS A 102 -11.95 1.76 6.67
CA LYS A 102 -11.93 3.22 6.48
C LYS A 102 -10.95 3.60 5.38
N TRP A 103 -9.73 3.06 5.43
CA TRP A 103 -8.72 3.33 4.41
C TRP A 103 -9.16 2.82 3.02
N LEU A 104 -9.68 1.59 2.92
CA LEU A 104 -10.20 1.04 1.65
C LEU A 104 -11.28 1.93 1.03
N LYS A 105 -12.24 2.42 1.85
CA LYS A 105 -13.27 3.36 1.40
C LYS A 105 -12.65 4.67 0.90
N LYS A 106 -11.68 5.22 1.64
CA LYS A 106 -11.00 6.47 1.27
C LYS A 106 -10.25 6.35 -0.05
N VAL A 107 -9.50 5.26 -0.25
CA VAL A 107 -8.79 4.99 -1.51
C VAL A 107 -9.77 4.91 -2.68
N GLN A 108 -10.89 4.22 -2.52
CA GLN A 108 -11.93 4.14 -3.56
C GLN A 108 -12.51 5.52 -3.92
N HIS A 109 -12.72 6.40 -2.94
CA HIS A 109 -13.20 7.77 -3.19
C HIS A 109 -12.20 8.58 -4.01
N VAL A 110 -10.93 8.57 -3.59
CA VAL A 110 -9.84 9.28 -4.28
C VAL A 110 -9.65 8.74 -5.71
N LEU A 111 -9.66 7.41 -5.90
CA LEU A 111 -9.52 6.78 -7.22
C LEU A 111 -10.72 7.03 -8.15
N GLN A 112 -11.92 7.23 -7.60
CA GLN A 112 -13.11 7.61 -8.36
C GLN A 112 -13.18 9.11 -8.66
N GLY A 113 -12.27 9.91 -8.10
CA GLY A 113 -12.30 11.38 -8.19
C GLY A 113 -13.46 12.02 -7.42
N LYS A 114 -14.01 11.31 -6.43
CA LYS A 114 -14.99 11.87 -5.50
C LYS A 114 -14.19 12.45 -4.33
N ALA A 115 -13.88 13.74 -4.40
CA ALA A 115 -13.43 14.46 -3.22
C ALA A 115 -14.51 14.33 -2.13
N GLU A 116 -14.12 13.99 -0.91
CA GLU A 116 -15.02 14.01 0.25
C GLU A 116 -15.64 15.40 0.35
N GLN A 117 -16.94 15.50 0.08
CA GLN A 117 -17.74 16.62 0.54
C GLN A 117 -18.19 16.28 1.96
N GLU A 118 -17.66 17.06 2.91
CA GLU A 118 -18.02 17.17 4.34
C GLU A 118 -17.53 16.07 5.31
#